data_AF-A0A5Q0GVC2-F1
#
_entry.id   AF-A0A5Q0GVC2-F1
#
_cell.length_a   1.000
_cell.length_b   1.000
_cell.length_c   1.000
_cell.angle_alpha   90.00
_cell.angle_beta   90.00
_cell.angle_gamma   90.00
#
_symmetry.space_group_name_H-M   'P 1'
#
loop_
_entity.id
_entity.type
_entity.pdbx_description
1 polymer ?
#
loop_
_entity_poly.entity_id
_entity_poly.type
_entity_poly.pdbx_seq_one_letter_code
_entity_poly.pdbx_strand_id
1 'polypeptide(L)' 'MAHVGDLIDIRSGDEFYQPVPFGLVYPTCTADGSAPPSQRGRTWEHLTASGRELRPASG' A
#
# COMPACT_ATOMS: atom_id res chain seq x y z
N MET A 1 13.20 -6.32 -14.59
CA MET A 1 11.98 -5.68 -14.05
C MET A 1 12.33 -5.17 -12.67
N ALA A 2 12.35 -3.85 -12.48
CA ALA A 2 12.60 -3.28 -11.17
C ALA A 2 11.33 -3.43 -10.31
N HIS A 3 11.51 -3.79 -9.04
CA HIS A 3 10.43 -3.81 -8.08
C HIS A 3 10.01 -2.37 -7.78
N VAL A 4 8.75 -2.03 -8.07
CA VAL A 4 8.16 -0.75 -7.67
C VAL A 4 7.56 -0.95 -6.29
N GLY A 5 8.22 -0.38 -5.27
CA GLY A 5 7.81 -0.54 -3.88
C GLY A 5 6.65 0.39 -3.49
N ASP A 6 6.52 1.53 -4.17
CA ASP A 6 5.49 2.52 -3.86
C ASP A 6 4.16 2.13 -4.50
N LEU A 7 3.12 2.08 -3.67
CA LEU A 7 1.80 1.59 -4.02
C LEU A 7 0.76 2.61 -3.57
N ILE A 8 -0.32 2.73 -4.34
CA ILE A 8 -1.49 3.55 -4.00
C ILE A 8 -2.75 2.70 -4.09
N ASP A 9 -3.61 2.80 -3.08
CA ASP A 9 -4.96 2.27 -3.13
C ASP A 9 -5.83 3.18 -4.00
N ILE A 10 -6.23 2.73 -5.18
CA ILE A 10 -6.96 3.58 -6.12
C ILE A 10 -8.37 3.93 -5.63
N ARG A 11 -8.87 3.24 -4.59
CA ARG A 11 -10.21 3.48 -4.03
C ARG A 11 -10.22 4.56 -2.97
N SER A 12 -9.24 4.54 -2.07
CA SER A 12 -9.15 5.52 -0.98
C SER A 12 -8.18 6.65 -1.27
N GLY A 13 -7.15 6.40 -2.09
CA GLY A 13 -6.00 7.28 -2.26
C GLY A 13 -4.92 7.08 -1.20
N ASP A 14 -5.05 6.08 -0.32
CA ASP A 14 -4.03 5.76 0.69
C ASP A 14 -2.76 5.24 0.02
N GLU A 15 -1.62 5.65 0.54
CA GLU A 15 -0.31 5.22 0.08
C GLU A 15 0.24 4.07 0.92
N PHE A 16 0.99 3.23 0.25
CA PHE A 16 1.59 2.03 0.79
C PHE A 16 3.00 1.84 0.23
N TYR A 17 3.80 1.10 0.98
CA TYR A 17 5.14 0.71 0.59
C TYR A 17 5.36 -0.79 0.78
N GLN A 18 5.90 -1.43 -0.25
CA GLN A 18 6.38 -2.80 -0.23
C GLN A 18 7.90 -2.74 -0.39
N PRO A 19 8.71 -3.11 0.63
CA PRO A 19 10.17 -3.03 0.53
C PRO A 19 10.77 -4.15 -0.33
N VAL A 20 10.13 -5.32 -0.36
CA VAL A 20 10.60 -6.50 -1.08
C VAL A 20 9.46 -7.19 -1.82
N PRO A 21 9.71 -7.78 -3.00
CA PRO A 21 8.69 -8.52 -3.75
C PRO A 21 8.04 -9.59 -2.90
N PHE A 22 6.72 -9.72 -3.01
CA PHE A 22 5.90 -10.70 -2.27
C PHE A 22 5.99 -10.59 -0.74
N GLY A 23 6.61 -9.53 -0.20
CA GLY A 23 6.65 -9.22 1.23
C GLY A 23 5.39 -8.52 1.73
N LEU A 24 5.42 -8.15 3.01
CA LEU A 24 4.38 -7.32 3.62
C LEU A 24 4.32 -5.94 2.98
N VAL A 25 3.12 -5.38 2.96
CA VAL A 25 2.80 -4.05 2.48
C VAL A 25 2.46 -3.16 3.67
N TYR A 26 3.13 -2.02 3.78
CA TYR A 26 3.04 -1.12 4.92
C TYR A 26 2.32 0.16 4.50
N PRO A 27 1.29 0.60 5.22
CA PRO A 27 0.68 1.90 4.94
C PRO A 27 1.66 3.02 5.32
N THR A 28 1.78 4.02 4.45
CA THR A 28 2.71 5.15 4.62
C THR A 28 1.98 6.45 4.92
N CYS A 29 0.98 6.80 4.12
CA CYS A 29 0.08 7.93 4.38
C CYS A 29 -1.36 7.60 3.96
N THR A 30 -2.32 8.30 4.56
CA THR A 30 -3.69 8.32 4.05
C THR A 30 -3.84 9.38 2.95
N ALA A 31 -4.92 9.33 2.19
CA ALA A 31 -5.14 10.24 1.06
C ALA A 31 -5.12 11.75 1.41
N ASP A 32 -5.34 12.10 2.68
CA ASP A 32 -5.24 13.47 3.20
C ASP A 32 -3.81 13.88 3.61
N GLY A 33 -2.83 13.00 3.37
CA GLY A 33 -1.42 13.19 3.74
C GLY A 33 -1.13 12.92 5.23
N SER A 34 -2.11 12.47 6.01
CA SER A 34 -1.90 12.17 7.42
C SER A 34 -1.28 10.78 7.64
N ALA A 35 -0.75 10.56 8.85
CA ALA A 35 -0.21 9.25 9.21
C ALA A 35 -1.34 8.23 9.33
N PRO A 36 -1.17 7.00 8.80
CA PRO A 36 -2.19 5.98 8.89
C PRO A 36 -2.41 5.58 10.36
N PRO A 37 -3.63 5.15 10.73
CA PRO A 37 -3.96 4.78 12.10
C PRO A 37 -3.14 3.58 12.63
N SER A 38 -2.51 2.82 11.74
CA SER A 38 -1.59 1.74 12.09
C SER A 38 -0.58 1.55 10.97
N GLN A 39 0.71 1.53 11.32
CA GLN A 39 1.81 1.24 10.40
C GLN A 39 2.13 -0.26 10.30
N ARG A 40 1.27 -1.14 10.84
CA ARG A 40 1.49 -2.59 10.76
C ARG A 40 1.41 -3.08 9.32
N GLY A 41 2.39 -3.89 8.93
CA GLY A 41 2.40 -4.57 7.64
C GLY A 41 1.17 -5.46 7.44
N ARG A 42 0.63 -5.45 6.23
CA ARG A 42 -0.47 -6.30 5.76
C ARG A 42 0.03 -7.24 4.68
N THR A 43 -0.53 -8.45 4.65
CA THR A 43 -0.37 -9.31 3.47
C THR A 43 -1.25 -8.79 2.35
N TRP A 44 -0.89 -9.11 1.10
CA TRP A 44 -1.74 -8.83 -0.07
C TRP A 44 -3.14 -9.45 0.08
N GLU A 45 -3.24 -10.65 0.63
CA GLU A 45 -4.52 -11.34 0.87
C GLU A 45 -5.43 -10.53 1.79
N HIS A 46 -4.87 -9.96 2.88
CA HIS A 46 -5.63 -9.13 3.81
C HIS A 46 -6.12 -7.84 3.15
N LEU A 47 -5.29 -7.22 2.31
CA LEU A 47 -5.66 -6.00 1.58
C LEU A 47 -6.79 -6.25 0.59
N THR A 48 -6.67 -7.31 -0.21
CA THR A 48 -7.70 -7.74 -1.17
C THR A 48 -9.00 -8.12 -0.45
N ALA A 49 -8.92 -8.87 0.65
CA ALA A 49 -10.08 -9.23 1.46
C ALA A 49 -10.75 -8.00 2.11
N SER A 50 -9.99 -6.95 2.40
CA SER A 50 -10.49 -5.66 2.89
C SER A 50 -11.03 -4.76 1.76
N GLY A 51 -11.01 -5.24 0.51
CA GLY A 51 -11.52 -4.52 -0.66
C GLY A 51 -10.61 -3.40 -1.17
N ARG A 52 -9.33 -3.38 -0.77
CA ARG A 52 -8.34 -2.43 -1.28
C ARG A 52 -7.83 -2.86 -2.65
N GLU A 53 -7.57 -1.90 -3.53
CA GLU A 53 -7.01 -2.16 -4.85
C GLU A 53 -5.72 -1.36 -5.03
N LEU A 54 -4.60 -1.99 -4.70
CA LEU A 54 -3.29 -1.34 -4.78
C LEU A 54 -2.74 -1.41 -6.20
N ARG A 55 -2.20 -0.28 -6.67
CA ARG A 55 -1.43 -0.19 -7.91
C ARG A 55 -0.09 0.49 -7.66
N PRO A 56 0.93 0.25 -8.51
CA PRO A 56 2.14 1.05 -8.46
C PRO A 56 1.79 2.53 -8.50
N ALA A 57 2.30 3.29 -7.53
CA ALA A 57 2.27 4.74 -7.62
C ALA A 57 3.16 5.10 -8.80
N SER A 58 2.56 5.36 -9.96
CA SER A 58 3.30 5.78 -11.14
C SER A 58 4.01 7.10 -10.82
N GLY A 59 5.35 7.04 -10.76
CA GLY A 59 6.21 8.22 -10.77
C GLY A 59 6.17 8.93 -12.11
#